data_AF-A0A962BY79-F1
#
_entry.id   AF-A0A962BY79-F1
#
_cell.length_a   1.000
_cell.length_b   1.000
_cell.length_c   1.000
_cell.angle_alpha   90.00
_cell.angle_beta   90.00
_cell.angle_gamma   90.00
#
_symmetry.space_group_name_H-M   'P 1'
#
loop_
_entity.id
_entity.type
_entity.pdbx_description
1 polymer ?
#
loop_
_entity_poly.entity_id
_entity_poly.type
_entity_poly.pdbx_seq_one_letter_code
_entity_poly.pdbx_strand_id
1 'polypeptide(L)' 'PEAALARELGLDYACIAPVANWAAGCGDGDSISLDEVFANLAAANAKLPSVLRAVLSGH' A
#
# COMPACT_ATOMS: atom_id res chain seq x y z
N PRO A 1 4.10 -14.19 -2.55
CA PRO A 1 3.66 -15.11 -1.46
C PRO A 1 4.28 -14.75 -0.11
N GLU A 2 4.41 -13.46 0.18
CA GLU A 2 5.18 -12.90 1.29
C GLU A 2 4.51 -13.20 2.63
N ALA A 3 3.19 -13.01 2.72
CA ALA A 3 2.42 -13.29 3.94
C ALA A 3 2.39 -14.78 4.30
N ALA A 4 2.30 -15.66 3.30
CA ALA A 4 2.33 -17.11 3.52
C ALA A 4 3.69 -17.55 4.06
N LEU A 5 4.78 -17.06 3.46
CA LEU A 5 6.14 -17.36 3.90
C LEU A 5 6.40 -16.84 5.33
N ALA A 6 5.91 -15.66 5.68
CA ALA A 6 6.04 -15.15 7.04
C ALA A 6 5.32 -16.05 8.07
N ARG A 7 4.13 -16.57 7.73
CA ARG A 7 3.40 -17.52 8.57
C ARG A 7 4.16 -18.83 8.75
N GLU A 8 4.75 -19.36 7.69
CA GLU A 8 5.56 -20.59 7.73
C GLU A 8 6.79 -20.44 8.63
N LEU A 9 7.39 -19.24 8.68
CA LEU A 9 8.55 -18.92 9.50
C LEU A 9 8.22 -18.47 10.94
N GLY A 10 6.94 -18.39 11.29
CA GLY A 10 6.51 -17.91 12.62
C GLY A 10 6.80 -16.43 12.87
N LEU A 11 6.87 -15.61 11.81
CA LEU A 11 7.09 -14.17 11.91
C LEU A 11 5.77 -13.41 12.04
N ASP A 12 5.76 -12.39 12.90
CA ASP A 12 4.68 -11.40 12.92
C ASP A 12 4.78 -10.52 11.66
N TYR A 13 3.73 -10.56 10.83
CA TYR A 13 3.69 -9.90 9.54
C TYR A 13 2.43 -9.08 9.35
N ALA A 14 2.59 -7.87 8.83
CA ALA A 14 1.51 -7.00 8.39
C ALA A 14 1.87 -6.37 7.03
N CYS A 15 0.85 -6.12 6.21
CA CYS A 15 1.01 -5.45 4.92
C CYS A 15 0.25 -4.12 4.94
N ILE A 16 0.86 -3.07 4.41
CA ILE A 16 0.24 -1.77 4.15
C ILE A 16 0.27 -1.56 2.63
N ALA A 17 -0.90 -1.40 2.01
CA ALA A 17 -1.06 -1.28 0.57
C ALA A 17 -1.68 0.08 0.21
N PRO A 18 -0.89 1.06 -0.24
CA PRO A 18 -1.42 2.29 -0.83
C PRO A 18 -2.27 2.01 -2.07
N VAL A 19 -3.42 2.67 -2.18
CA VAL A 19 -4.25 2.61 -3.40
C VAL A 19 -3.67 3.59 -4.42
N ALA A 20 -3.05 3.06 -5.48
CA ALA A 20 -2.47 3.87 -6.54
C ALA A 20 -3.50 4.31 -7.58
N ASN A 21 -4.51 3.47 -7.81
CA ASN A 21 -5.57 3.67 -8.79
C ASN A 21 -6.74 2.72 -8.49
N TRP A 22 -7.89 3.01 -9.08
CA TRP A 22 -9.00 2.06 -9.12
C TRP A 22 -8.65 0.86 -10.01
N ALA A 23 -9.17 -0.31 -9.65
CA ALA A 23 -9.08 -1.48 -10.51
C ALA A 23 -9.81 -1.22 -11.84
N ALA A 24 -9.42 -1.93 -12.90
CA ALA A 24 -10.05 -1.78 -14.21
C ALA A 24 -11.57 -2.03 -14.11
N GLY A 25 -12.36 -1.07 -14.61
CA GLY A 25 -13.83 -1.11 -14.54
C GLY A 25 -14.44 -0.66 -13.20
N CYS A 26 -13.65 -0.21 -12.23
CA CYS A 26 -14.12 0.29 -10.94
C CYS A 26 -14.11 1.82 -10.80
N GLY A 27 -13.79 2.56 -11.86
CA GLY A 27 -13.82 4.03 -11.90
C GLY A 27 -14.78 4.55 -12.98
N ASP A 28 -14.72 5.86 -13.26
CA ASP A 28 -15.64 6.56 -14.18
C ASP A 28 -15.41 6.24 -15.68
N GLY A 29 -14.65 5.17 -15.99
CA GLY A 29 -14.36 4.73 -17.35
C GLY A 29 -13.12 5.36 -17.98
N ASP A 30 -12.44 6.26 -17.27
CA ASP A 30 -11.20 6.88 -17.73
C ASP A 30 -10.04 5.87 -17.78
N SER A 31 -9.15 6.06 -18.75
CA SER A 31 -7.93 5.26 -18.88
C SER A 31 -6.95 5.57 -17.75
N ILE A 32 -6.50 4.54 -17.03
CA ILE A 32 -5.51 4.67 -15.96
C ILE A 32 -4.15 5.04 -16.58
N SER A 33 -3.65 6.25 -16.28
CA SER A 33 -2.32 6.68 -16.70
C SER A 33 -1.25 6.24 -15.69
N LEU A 34 -0.10 5.81 -16.19
CA LEU A 34 1.06 5.45 -15.37
C LEU A 34 1.56 6.64 -14.53
N ASP A 35 1.52 7.86 -15.09
CA ASP A 35 1.96 9.07 -14.39
C ASP A 35 1.05 9.40 -13.21
N GLU A 36 -0.26 9.19 -13.37
CA GLU A 36 -1.25 9.38 -12.30
C GLU A 36 -1.05 8.35 -11.18
N VAL A 37 -0.82 7.08 -11.54
CA VAL A 37 -0.48 6.00 -10.60
C VAL A 37 0.75 6.40 -9.77
N PHE A 38 1.81 6.91 -10.40
CA PHE A 38 3.01 7.34 -9.69
C PHE A 38 2.77 8.57 -8.81
N ALA A 39 1.98 9.55 -9.26
CA ALA A 39 1.62 10.70 -8.45
C ALA A 39 0.84 10.30 -7.20
N ASN A 40 -0.14 9.42 -7.34
CA ASN A 40 -0.94 8.89 -6.22
C ASN A 40 -0.07 8.09 -5.24
N LEU A 41 0.82 7.24 -5.75
CA LEU A 41 1.78 6.50 -4.92
C LEU A 41 2.72 7.44 -4.17
N ALA A 42 3.26 8.48 -4.81
CA ALA A 42 4.13 9.46 -4.15
C ALA A 42 3.40 10.17 -3.01
N ALA A 43 2.17 10.62 -3.25
CA ALA A 43 1.34 11.28 -2.25
C ALA A 43 0.98 10.36 -1.07
N ALA A 44 0.71 9.07 -1.33
CA ALA A 44 0.43 8.10 -0.28
C ALA A 44 1.70 7.71 0.50
N ASN A 45 2.82 7.49 -0.19
CA ASN A 45 4.10 7.14 0.41
C ASN A 45 4.62 8.23 1.36
N ALA A 46 4.37 9.50 1.06
CA ALA A 46 4.71 10.61 1.94
C ALA A 46 4.06 10.50 3.34
N LYS A 47 2.93 9.79 3.47
CA LYS A 47 2.20 9.58 4.73
C LYS A 47 2.62 8.30 5.46
N LEU A 48 3.25 7.34 4.77
CA LEU A 48 3.63 6.06 5.39
C LEU A 48 4.58 6.20 6.58
N PRO A 49 5.59 7.10 6.59
CA PRO A 49 6.49 7.23 7.74
C PRO A 49 5.77 7.58 9.05
N SER A 50 4.73 8.43 9.02
CA SER A 50 3.99 8.78 10.25
C SER A 50 3.13 7.62 10.74
N VAL A 51 2.48 6.88 9.83
CA VAL A 51 1.72 5.67 10.15
C VAL A 51 2.63 4.59 10.76
N LEU A 52 3.78 4.33 10.14
CA LEU A 52 4.75 3.36 10.63
C LEU A 52 5.28 3.76 12.01
N ARG A 53 5.58 5.05 12.24
CA ARG A 53 5.96 5.53 13.57
C ARG A 53 4.88 5.28 14.61
N ALA A 54 3.62 5.61 14.30
CA ALA A 54 2.51 5.40 15.23
C ALA A 54 2.33 3.93 15.61
N VAL A 55 2.44 3.02 14.63
CA VAL A 55 2.36 1.57 14.86
C VAL A 55 3.54 1.08 15.69
N LEU A 56 4.77 1.50 15.37
CA LEU A 56 5.98 1.07 16.06
C LEU A 56 6.14 1.68 17.46
N SER A 57 5.57 2.85 17.73
CA SER A 57 5.59 3.48 19.05
C SER A 57 4.53 2.94 20.01
N GLY A 58 3.55 2.20 19.49
CA GLY A 58 2.47 1.58 20.27
C GLY A 58 2.76 0.14 20.72
N HIS A 59 3.97 -0.37 20.44
CA HIS A 59 4.48 -1.67 20.89
C HIS A 59 5.51 -1.47 22.01
#